data_AF-A0A7Y2GVB2-F1
#
_entry.id   AF-A0A7Y2GVB2-F1
#
_cell.length_a   1.000
_cell.length_b   1.000
_cell.length_c   1.000
_cell.angle_alpha   90.00
_cell.angle_beta   90.00
_cell.angle_gamma   90.00
#
_symmetry.space_group_name_H-M   'P 1'
#
loop_
_entity.id
_entity.type
_entity.pdbx_description
1 polymer ?
#
loop_
_entity_poly.entity_id
_entity_poly.type
_entity_poly.pdbx_seq_one_letter_code
_entity_poly.pdbx_strand_id
1 'polypeptide(L)'
;MPVILMILLLILIFWILSRIYVPRGRMDLPTAPGNKKMKITTNEEKPVVIKAADAVIIRPSTTEPVRIKPADATVVTAAPVHSTRVAAAKPVGVKPPRRGAWDERGWTKHSNGRNEVHEGFFVAGGSRFQGRIETARRSRKIAVYVRNPPPEIKRHRKGPCFQLVKDGWFHLHWSRPARNVDDAILYMERILDESLRKRKRR
;
A
#
# COMPACT_ATOMS: atom_id res chain seq x y z
N MET A 1 -50.90 26.18 19.90
CA MET A 1 -50.03 27.34 19.62
C MET A 1 -48.51 27.13 19.91
N PRO A 2 -48.01 26.18 20.73
CA PRO A 2 -46.55 26.11 21.02
C PRO A 2 -45.69 25.44 19.94
N VAL A 3 -46.30 24.67 19.01
CA VAL A 3 -45.56 23.88 18.00
C VAL A 3 -44.89 24.77 16.94
N ILE A 4 -45.55 25.85 16.53
CA ILE A 4 -45.03 26.75 15.48
C ILE A 4 -43.80 27.52 15.98
N LEU A 5 -43.81 27.93 17.25
CA LEU A 5 -42.68 28.63 17.87
C LEU A 5 -41.44 27.71 17.96
N MET A 6 -41.64 26.43 18.24
CA MET A 6 -40.55 25.44 18.31
C MET A 6 -39.91 25.21 16.93
N ILE A 7 -40.71 25.16 15.86
CA ILE A 7 -40.20 24.97 14.49
C ILE A 7 -39.38 26.19 14.06
N LEU A 8 -39.85 27.41 14.33
CA LEU A 8 -39.11 28.63 14.00
C LEU A 8 -37.79 28.73 14.78
N LEU A 9 -37.76 28.33 16.05
CA LEU A 9 -36.54 28.28 16.85
C LEU A 9 -35.51 27.30 16.26
N LEU A 10 -35.95 26.11 15.82
CA LEU A 10 -35.07 25.12 15.21
C LEU A 10 -34.49 25.60 13.87
N ILE A 11 -35.29 26.28 13.05
CA ILE A 11 -34.82 26.87 11.79
C ILE A 11 -33.79 27.98 12.05
N LEU A 12 -34.03 28.83 13.06
CA LEU A 12 -33.10 29.89 13.46
C LEU A 12 -31.77 29.32 13.95
N ILE A 13 -31.80 28.29 14.80
CA ILE A 13 -30.60 27.61 15.31
C ILE A 13 -29.81 26.98 14.15
N PHE A 14 -30.50 26.32 13.22
CA PHE A 14 -29.84 25.71 12.05
C PHE A 14 -29.18 26.77 11.15
N TRP A 15 -29.83 27.93 10.96
CA TRP A 15 -29.28 29.04 10.18
C TRP A 15 -28.04 29.65 10.84
N ILE A 16 -28.05 29.83 12.17
CA ILE A 16 -26.89 30.32 12.93
C ILE A 16 -25.72 29.32 12.86
N LEU A 17 -25.99 28.03 13.06
CA LEU A 17 -24.96 26.99 13.00
C LEU A 17 -24.35 26.84 11.59
N SER A 18 -25.15 27.04 10.53
CA SER A 18 -24.66 27.02 9.16
C SER A 18 -23.71 28.17 8.83
N ARG A 19 -23.76 29.29 9.57
CA ARG A 19 -22.93 30.48 9.30
C ARG A 19 -21.60 30.47 10.07
N ILE A 20 -21.47 29.62 11.09
CA ILE A 20 -20.25 29.47 11.91
C ILE A 20 -19.31 28.39 11.33
N TYR A 21 -19.73 27.64 10.31
CA TYR A 21 -18.88 26.64 9.66
C TYR A 21 -17.87 27.31 8.71
N VAL A 22 -16.79 27.85 9.28
CA VAL A 22 -15.64 28.35 8.53
C VAL A 22 -14.96 27.14 7.85
N PRO A 23 -14.79 27.15 6.52
CA PRO A 23 -14.03 26.12 5.83
C PRO A 23 -12.58 26.18 6.34
N ARG A 24 -12.14 25.08 6.96
CA ARG A 24 -10.77 24.94 7.46
C ARG A 24 -9.82 25.12 6.28
N GLY A 25 -9.07 26.22 6.33
CA GLY A 25 -8.07 26.59 5.35
C GLY A 25 -7.09 25.45 5.12
N ARG A 26 -6.77 25.28 3.83
CA ARG A 26 -5.68 24.48 3.30
C ARG A 26 -4.39 24.94 4.00
N MET A 27 -3.91 24.15 4.96
CA MET A 27 -2.57 24.36 5.51
C MET A 27 -1.60 23.81 4.48
N ASP A 28 -0.85 24.71 3.87
CA ASP A 28 0.27 24.37 3.01
C ASP A 28 1.29 23.57 3.83
N LEU A 29 1.62 22.38 3.34
CA LEU A 29 2.64 21.52 3.93
C LEU A 29 3.99 22.25 3.88
N PRO A 30 4.81 22.16 4.93
CA PRO A 30 6.19 22.63 4.87
C PRO A 30 6.96 21.82 3.84
N THR A 31 7.41 22.51 2.79
CA THR A 31 8.36 22.01 1.79
C THR A 31 9.62 21.53 2.51
N ALA A 32 9.96 20.26 2.31
CA ALA A 32 11.13 19.64 2.90
C ALA A 32 12.43 20.38 2.50
N PRO A 33 13.38 20.58 3.43
CA PRO A 33 14.66 21.20 3.12
C PRO A 33 15.46 20.34 2.13
N GLY A 34 16.00 21.00 1.11
CA GLY A 34 16.76 20.41 0.01
C GLY A 34 17.87 19.48 0.47
N ASN A 35 17.85 18.29 -0.11
CA ASN A 35 18.83 17.23 0.10
C ASN A 35 20.20 17.70 -0.45
N LYS A 36 21.08 18.18 0.43
CA LYS A 36 22.48 18.47 0.07
C LYS A 36 23.15 17.14 -0.30
N LYS A 37 23.37 16.93 -1.60
CA LYS A 37 24.16 15.81 -2.13
C LYS A 37 25.58 15.89 -1.56
N MET A 38 25.87 15.07 -0.57
CA MET A 38 27.23 14.81 -0.11
C MET A 38 27.96 14.05 -1.22
N LYS A 39 28.92 14.71 -1.86
CA LYS A 39 29.74 14.16 -2.94
C LYS A 39 30.83 13.31 -2.29
N ILE A 40 30.62 11.99 -2.23
CA ILE A 40 31.66 11.04 -1.84
C ILE A 40 32.56 10.87 -3.06
N THR A 41 33.78 11.39 -3.01
CA THR A 41 34.81 11.16 -4.01
C THR A 41 35.47 9.81 -3.70
N THR A 42 35.06 8.78 -4.41
CA THR A 42 35.72 7.48 -4.40
C THR A 42 37.07 7.62 -5.10
N ASN A 43 38.18 7.51 -4.37
CA ASN A 43 39.48 7.30 -4.99
C ASN A 43 39.43 5.95 -5.71
N GLU A 44 39.61 5.94 -7.03
CA GLU A 44 39.80 4.73 -7.81
C GLU A 44 41.10 4.06 -7.35
N GLU A 45 41.02 3.15 -6.38
CA GLU A 45 42.05 2.16 -6.17
C GLU A 45 42.00 1.18 -7.33
N LYS A 46 42.86 1.42 -8.33
CA LYS A 46 43.09 0.44 -9.40
C LYS A 46 43.63 -0.84 -8.76
N PRO A 47 42.98 -2.00 -8.97
CA PRO A 47 43.45 -3.25 -8.42
C PRO A 47 44.81 -3.59 -9.05
N VAL A 48 45.83 -3.74 -8.22
CA VAL A 48 47.13 -4.27 -8.63
C VAL A 48 46.95 -5.77 -8.82
N VAL A 49 46.84 -6.19 -10.08
CA VAL A 49 46.75 -7.61 -10.45
C VAL A 49 48.14 -8.21 -10.44
N ILE A 50 48.46 -8.96 -9.38
CA ILE A 50 49.71 -9.74 -9.30
C ILE A 50 49.40 -11.16 -9.79
N LYS A 51 50.07 -11.61 -10.84
CA LYS A 51 49.92 -12.97 -11.35
C LYS A 51 50.74 -13.93 -10.49
N ALA A 52 50.23 -15.15 -10.29
CA ALA A 52 50.78 -16.15 -9.35
C ALA A 52 52.22 -16.65 -9.65
N ALA A 53 52.88 -16.16 -10.69
CA ALA A 53 54.24 -16.53 -11.06
C ALA A 53 55.22 -15.33 -11.09
N ASP A 54 54.77 -14.12 -10.72
CA ASP A 54 55.65 -12.95 -10.73
C ASP A 54 56.53 -12.94 -9.47
N ALA A 55 57.84 -13.15 -9.66
CA ALA A 55 58.82 -13.04 -8.59
C ALA A 55 59.02 -11.56 -8.23
N VAL A 56 58.50 -11.14 -7.07
CA VAL A 56 58.75 -9.80 -6.52
C VAL A 56 60.14 -9.78 -5.90
N ILE A 57 61.12 -9.27 -6.66
CA ILE A 57 62.50 -9.10 -6.17
C ILE A 57 62.58 -7.74 -5.47
N ILE A 58 62.54 -7.77 -4.14
CA ILE A 58 62.79 -6.57 -3.31
C ILE A 58 64.31 -6.42 -3.17
N ARG A 59 64.89 -5.43 -3.85
CA ARG A 59 66.29 -5.05 -3.64
C ARG A 59 66.35 -4.05 -2.48
N PRO A 60 67.07 -4.35 -1.38
CA PRO A 60 67.27 -3.37 -0.32
C PRO A 60 68.04 -2.17 -0.88
N SER A 61 67.56 -0.95 -0.60
CA SER A 61 68.11 0.31 -1.14
C SER A 61 69.32 0.84 -0.36
N THR A 62 69.86 0.06 0.58
CA THR A 62 70.89 0.56 1.51
C THR A 62 72.06 -0.42 1.56
N THR A 63 73.27 0.09 1.31
CA THR A 63 74.54 -0.64 1.20
C THR A 63 75.14 -1.03 2.56
N GLU A 64 74.32 -1.09 3.62
CA GLU A 64 74.80 -1.48 4.94
C GLU A 64 74.68 -3.00 5.14
N PRO A 65 75.71 -3.66 5.70
CA PRO A 65 75.68 -5.10 5.93
C PRO A 65 74.58 -5.44 6.94
N VAL A 66 73.60 -6.24 6.50
CA VAL A 66 72.50 -6.73 7.34
C VAL A 66 73.07 -7.64 8.42
N ARG A 67 73.19 -7.14 9.66
CA ARG A 67 73.54 -7.95 10.83
C ARG A 67 72.35 -8.80 11.25
N ILE A 68 72.33 -10.07 10.83
CA ILE A 68 71.38 -11.07 11.31
C ILE A 68 71.80 -11.46 12.74
N LYS A 69 71.05 -10.98 13.73
CA LYS A 69 71.12 -11.52 15.10
C LYS A 69 70.13 -12.69 15.20
N PRO A 70 70.44 -13.76 15.96
CA PRO A 70 69.43 -14.77 16.28
C PRO A 70 68.30 -14.07 17.06
N ALA A 71 67.12 -14.00 16.48
CA ALA A 71 65.92 -13.54 17.17
C ALA A 71 65.41 -14.69 18.04
N ASP A 72 65.00 -14.38 19.27
CA ASP A 72 64.44 -15.37 20.20
C ASP A 72 63.26 -16.09 19.54
N ALA A 73 63.27 -17.42 19.63
CA ALA A 73 62.27 -18.28 19.03
C ALA A 73 60.89 -17.95 19.62
N THR A 74 60.07 -17.25 18.84
CA THR A 74 58.69 -16.94 19.23
C THR A 74 57.84 -18.19 18.98
N VAL A 75 57.51 -18.92 20.04
CA VAL A 75 56.61 -20.07 19.96
C VAL A 75 55.19 -19.53 19.73
N VAL A 76 54.73 -19.58 18.49
CA VAL A 76 53.35 -19.19 18.12
C VAL A 76 52.41 -20.34 18.46
N THR A 77 51.78 -20.28 19.63
CA THR A 77 50.71 -21.22 19.99
C THR A 77 49.41 -20.78 19.31
N ALA A 78 48.96 -21.55 18.32
CA ALA A 78 47.70 -21.27 17.62
C ALA A 78 46.51 -21.40 18.60
N ALA A 79 45.76 -20.32 18.77
CA ALA A 79 44.53 -20.35 19.58
C ALA A 79 43.49 -21.28 18.92
N PRO A 80 42.70 -22.03 19.69
CA PRO A 80 41.69 -22.92 19.15
C PRO A 80 40.61 -22.13 18.40
N VAL A 81 40.43 -22.44 17.12
CA VAL A 81 39.40 -21.83 16.26
C VAL A 81 38.03 -22.35 16.71
N HIS A 82 37.19 -21.48 17.27
CA HIS A 82 35.80 -21.81 17.57
C HIS A 82 35.00 -21.93 16.26
N SER A 83 34.75 -23.16 15.80
CA SER A 83 33.87 -23.41 14.66
C SER A 83 32.41 -23.47 15.14
N THR A 84 31.62 -22.45 14.84
CA THR A 84 30.17 -22.48 15.08
C THR A 84 29.49 -23.25 13.95
N ARG A 85 29.09 -24.50 14.19
CA ARG A 85 28.22 -25.24 13.25
C ARG A 85 26.81 -24.66 13.33
N VAL A 86 26.38 -23.94 12.30
CA VAL A 86 24.98 -23.53 12.12
C VAL A 86 24.20 -24.76 11.68
N ALA A 87 23.55 -25.44 12.63
CA ALA A 87 22.65 -26.53 12.30
C ALA A 87 21.46 -25.99 11.51
N ALA A 88 21.02 -26.73 10.48
CA ALA A 88 19.82 -26.40 9.73
C ALA A 88 18.61 -26.38 10.68
N ALA A 89 18.04 -25.21 10.90
CA ALA A 89 16.84 -25.06 11.71
C ALA A 89 15.68 -25.82 11.07
N LYS A 90 14.90 -26.52 11.88
CA LYS A 90 13.73 -27.29 11.44
C LYS A 90 12.74 -26.34 10.74
N PRO A 91 12.21 -26.69 9.54
CA PRO A 91 11.29 -25.81 8.83
C PRO A 91 10.05 -25.55 9.69
N VAL A 92 9.80 -24.28 10.01
CA VAL A 92 8.60 -23.86 10.73
C VAL A 92 7.50 -23.61 9.71
N GLY A 93 6.45 -24.43 9.74
CA GLY A 93 5.26 -24.23 8.93
C GLY A 93 4.50 -23.01 9.43
N VAL A 94 4.56 -21.89 8.70
CA VAL A 94 3.75 -20.71 8.99
C VAL A 94 2.40 -20.88 8.31
N LYS A 95 1.32 -21.01 9.08
CA LYS A 95 -0.04 -20.99 8.54
C LYS A 95 -0.38 -19.56 8.12
N PRO A 96 -0.71 -19.29 6.84
CA PRO A 96 -1.10 -17.95 6.44
C PRO A 96 -2.33 -17.47 7.24
N PRO A 97 -2.38 -16.19 7.63
CA PRO A 97 -3.57 -15.64 8.25
C PRO A 97 -4.75 -15.74 7.26
N ARG A 98 -5.96 -15.92 7.79
CA ARG A 98 -7.17 -15.90 6.96
C ARG A 98 -7.32 -14.53 6.31
N ARG A 99 -7.23 -14.49 4.98
CA ARG A 99 -7.43 -13.29 4.17
C ARG A 99 -8.88 -13.24 3.70
N GLY A 100 -9.44 -12.04 3.61
CA GLY A 100 -10.75 -11.84 2.98
C GLY A 100 -10.62 -11.94 1.46
N ALA A 101 -11.72 -12.25 0.75
CA ALA A 101 -11.67 -12.38 -0.70
C ALA A 101 -11.22 -11.08 -1.39
N TRP A 102 -11.50 -9.92 -0.78
CA TRP A 102 -11.01 -8.61 -1.23
C TRP A 102 -9.47 -8.54 -1.28
N ASP A 103 -8.77 -9.07 -0.28
CA ASP A 103 -7.31 -9.04 -0.19
C ASP A 103 -6.68 -9.96 -1.23
N GLU A 104 -7.24 -11.16 -1.41
CA GLU A 104 -6.82 -12.10 -2.46
C GLU A 104 -7.01 -11.53 -3.89
N ARG A 105 -7.98 -10.63 -4.06
CA ARG A 105 -8.28 -9.96 -5.33
C ARG A 105 -7.48 -8.67 -5.56
N GLY A 106 -6.53 -8.37 -4.68
CA GLY A 106 -5.65 -7.21 -4.81
C GLY A 106 -6.35 -5.87 -4.53
N TRP A 107 -7.44 -5.87 -3.76
CA TRP A 107 -7.99 -4.63 -3.23
C TRP A 107 -7.09 -4.09 -2.13
N THR A 108 -6.83 -2.79 -2.14
CA THR A 108 -6.06 -2.13 -1.09
C THR A 108 -7.01 -1.56 -0.03
N LYS A 109 -6.63 -1.70 1.23
CA LYS A 109 -7.39 -1.17 2.37
C LYS A 109 -6.63 -0.01 3.01
N HIS A 110 -7.32 1.11 3.16
CA HIS A 110 -6.83 2.30 3.86
C HIS A 110 -7.85 2.73 4.92
N SER A 111 -7.41 3.42 5.97
CA SER A 111 -8.33 3.97 6.98
C SER A 111 -8.26 5.49 6.99
N ASN A 112 -9.43 6.13 7.03
CA ASN A 112 -9.56 7.59 7.15
C ASN A 112 -10.04 8.00 8.56
N GLY A 113 -9.63 7.25 9.58
CA GLY A 113 -9.99 7.45 10.98
C GLY A 113 -11.35 6.85 11.34
N ARG A 114 -12.44 7.35 10.76
CA ARG A 114 -13.81 6.88 11.07
C ARG A 114 -14.30 5.76 10.14
N ASN A 115 -13.80 5.72 8.92
CA ASN A 115 -14.16 4.72 7.92
C ASN A 115 -12.93 3.93 7.47
N GLU A 116 -13.20 2.76 6.91
CA GLU A 116 -12.25 1.98 6.16
C GLU A 116 -12.65 2.07 4.69
N VAL A 117 -11.67 2.37 3.86
CA VAL A 117 -11.84 2.55 2.42
C VAL A 117 -11.08 1.42 1.75
N HIS A 118 -11.79 0.63 0.96
CA HIS A 118 -11.23 -0.39 0.11
C HIS A 118 -11.26 0.10 -1.32
N GLU A 119 -10.12 0.13 -2.00
CA GLU A 119 -9.99 0.55 -3.38
C GLU A 119 -9.46 -0.60 -4.24
N GLY A 120 -9.95 -0.72 -5.46
CA GLY A 120 -9.60 -1.83 -6.33
C GLY A 120 -10.39 -1.84 -7.61
N PHE A 121 -10.60 -3.03 -8.16
CA PHE A 121 -11.34 -3.20 -9.40
C PHE A 121 -12.37 -4.31 -9.25
N PHE A 122 -13.60 -4.03 -9.68
CA PHE A 122 -14.59 -5.06 -9.94
C PHE A 122 -14.28 -5.71 -11.28
N VAL A 123 -14.37 -7.04 -11.36
CA VAL A 123 -14.14 -7.80 -12.59
C VAL A 123 -15.47 -8.34 -13.11
N ALA A 124 -15.83 -8.00 -14.34
CA ALA A 124 -17.06 -8.46 -14.97
C ALA A 124 -16.93 -8.51 -16.50
N GLY A 125 -17.42 -9.58 -17.12
CA GLY A 125 -17.40 -9.75 -18.58
C GLY A 125 -16.02 -9.71 -19.23
N GLY A 126 -14.94 -9.94 -18.47
CA GLY A 126 -13.54 -9.79 -18.93
C GLY A 126 -12.97 -8.38 -18.80
N SER A 127 -13.78 -7.40 -18.39
CA SER A 127 -13.37 -6.02 -18.15
C SER A 127 -13.17 -5.75 -16.66
N ARG A 128 -12.37 -4.72 -16.35
CA ARG A 128 -12.12 -4.23 -15.00
C ARG A 128 -12.75 -2.84 -14.82
N PHE A 129 -13.48 -2.65 -13.74
CA PHE A 129 -14.14 -1.38 -13.41
C PHE A 129 -13.58 -0.86 -12.09
N GLN A 130 -13.06 0.36 -12.06
CA GLN A 130 -12.49 0.94 -10.86
C GLN A 130 -13.57 1.04 -9.77
N GLY A 131 -13.25 0.56 -8.58
CA GLY A 131 -14.19 0.41 -7.47
C GLY A 131 -13.65 1.01 -6.18
N ARG A 132 -14.58 1.45 -5.34
CA ARG A 132 -14.33 1.93 -3.98
C ARG A 132 -15.45 1.45 -3.07
N ILE A 133 -15.09 0.92 -1.90
CA ILE A 133 -16.04 0.46 -0.89
C ILE A 133 -15.68 1.15 0.41
N GLU A 134 -16.67 1.79 1.02
CA GLU A 134 -16.50 2.48 2.29
C GLU A 134 -17.30 1.75 3.36
N THR A 135 -16.64 1.40 4.45
CA THR A 135 -17.27 0.81 5.63
C THR A 135 -17.06 1.73 6.82
N ALA A 136 -18.13 2.02 7.55
CA ALA A 136 -18.02 2.83 8.76
C ALA A 136 -17.62 1.94 9.94
N ARG A 137 -16.56 2.27 10.68
CA ARG A 137 -16.07 1.41 11.79
C ARG A 137 -17.11 1.17 12.89
N ARG A 138 -17.98 2.14 13.12
CA ARG A 138 -19.03 2.10 14.16
C ARG A 138 -20.41 1.73 13.64
N SER A 139 -20.59 1.52 12.33
CA SER A 139 -21.91 1.16 11.77
C SER A 139 -21.79 0.10 10.70
N ARG A 140 -22.78 -0.78 10.58
CA ARG A 140 -22.82 -1.80 9.52
C ARG A 140 -23.18 -1.22 8.15
N LYS A 141 -22.96 0.09 7.94
CA LYS A 141 -23.18 0.75 6.65
C LYS A 141 -21.98 0.47 5.75
N ILE A 142 -22.28 -0.13 4.61
CA ILE A 142 -21.35 -0.36 3.51
C ILE A 142 -21.87 0.46 2.33
N ALA A 143 -21.05 1.38 1.85
CA ALA A 143 -21.31 2.14 0.64
C ALA A 143 -20.39 1.64 -0.46
N VAL A 144 -20.95 1.40 -1.65
CA VAL A 144 -20.19 0.88 -2.79
C VAL A 144 -20.28 1.84 -3.94
N TYR A 145 -19.12 2.12 -4.53
CA TYR A 145 -18.97 3.02 -5.64
C TYR A 145 -18.22 2.33 -6.77
N VAL A 146 -18.66 2.57 -8.00
CA VAL A 146 -17.98 2.14 -9.22
C VAL A 146 -17.82 3.34 -10.14
N ARG A 147 -16.66 3.46 -10.78
CA ARG A 147 -16.38 4.51 -11.74
C ARG A 147 -16.72 4.04 -13.14
N ASN A 148 -17.49 4.85 -13.86
CA ASN A 148 -17.88 4.62 -15.26
C ASN A 148 -18.37 3.18 -15.52
N PRO A 149 -19.44 2.73 -14.85
CA PRO A 149 -20.01 1.41 -15.10
C PRO A 149 -20.44 1.29 -16.58
N PRO A 150 -20.57 0.06 -17.11
CA PRO A 150 -20.92 -0.16 -18.50
C PRO A 150 -22.29 0.47 -18.80
N PRO A 151 -22.48 1.17 -19.93
CA PRO A 151 -23.74 1.87 -20.23
C PRO A 151 -24.95 0.93 -20.29
N GLU A 152 -24.73 -0.36 -20.55
CA GLU A 152 -25.71 -1.44 -20.49
C GLU A 152 -26.42 -1.53 -19.13
N ILE A 153 -25.78 -1.07 -18.05
CA ILE A 153 -26.38 -1.05 -16.71
C ILE A 153 -27.67 -0.25 -16.67
N LYS A 154 -27.80 0.80 -17.50
CA LYS A 154 -29.02 1.63 -17.58
C LYS A 154 -30.25 0.84 -18.00
N ARG A 155 -30.06 -0.24 -18.78
CA ARG A 155 -31.13 -1.14 -19.24
C ARG A 155 -31.30 -2.37 -18.35
N HIS A 156 -30.47 -2.51 -17.31
CA HIS A 156 -30.54 -3.62 -16.39
C HIS A 156 -31.65 -3.40 -15.34
N ARG A 157 -32.21 -4.47 -14.78
CA ARG A 157 -33.23 -4.39 -13.70
C ARG A 157 -32.74 -3.66 -12.45
N LYS A 158 -31.41 -3.58 -12.27
CA LYS A 158 -30.75 -2.82 -11.19
C LYS A 158 -30.17 -1.49 -11.66
N GLY A 159 -30.43 -1.06 -12.89
CA GLY A 159 -29.96 0.23 -13.41
C GLY A 159 -30.33 1.42 -12.53
N PRO A 160 -31.60 1.56 -12.10
CA PRO A 160 -32.02 2.62 -11.18
C PRO A 160 -31.28 2.62 -9.84
N CYS A 161 -30.67 1.48 -9.46
CA CYS A 161 -29.88 1.37 -8.23
C CYS A 161 -28.54 2.12 -8.28
N PHE A 162 -28.09 2.53 -9.48
CA PHE A 162 -26.85 3.28 -9.65
C PHE A 162 -27.15 4.78 -9.67
N GLN A 163 -26.82 5.45 -8.57
CA GLN A 163 -26.97 6.89 -8.44
C GLN A 163 -25.67 7.57 -8.83
N LEU A 164 -25.71 8.46 -9.83
CA LEU A 164 -24.56 9.27 -10.18
C LEU A 164 -24.21 10.19 -9.00
N VAL A 165 -22.92 10.21 -8.63
CA VAL A 165 -22.39 11.07 -7.57
C VAL A 165 -21.63 12.25 -8.21
N LYS A 166 -20.37 12.05 -8.58
CA LYS A 166 -19.50 13.05 -9.21
C LYS A 166 -18.36 12.37 -9.97
N ASP A 167 -17.79 13.00 -10.99
CA ASP A 167 -16.56 12.57 -11.69
C ASP A 167 -16.65 11.14 -12.27
N GLY A 168 -17.84 10.76 -12.73
CA GLY A 168 -18.13 9.44 -13.29
C GLY A 168 -18.31 8.34 -12.22
N TRP A 169 -18.32 8.68 -10.94
CA TRP A 169 -18.62 7.74 -9.86
C TRP A 169 -20.12 7.53 -9.69
N PHE A 170 -20.51 6.27 -9.58
CA PHE A 170 -21.87 5.85 -9.29
C PHE A 170 -21.89 5.11 -7.95
N HIS A 171 -22.78 5.54 -7.07
CA HIS A 171 -23.08 4.87 -5.81
C HIS A 171 -24.16 3.81 -6.05
N LEU A 172 -23.93 2.60 -5.57
CA LEU A 172 -24.92 1.53 -5.58
C LEU A 172 -25.81 1.65 -4.34
N HIS A 173 -27.06 2.09 -4.53
CA HIS A 173 -28.06 1.96 -3.50
C HIS A 173 -28.68 0.56 -3.53
N TRP A 174 -28.90 -0.01 -2.35
CA TRP A 174 -29.45 -1.36 -2.19
C TRP A 174 -30.51 -1.39 -1.10
N SER A 175 -31.57 -2.16 -1.33
CA SER A 175 -32.65 -2.36 -0.35
C SER A 175 -32.18 -3.16 0.86
N ARG A 176 -31.29 -4.15 0.62
CA ARG A 176 -30.63 -4.92 1.67
C ARG A 176 -29.12 -4.73 1.54
N PRO A 177 -28.45 -4.05 2.48
CA PRO A 177 -27.02 -3.81 2.40
C PRO A 177 -26.22 -5.11 2.52
N ALA A 178 -25.05 -5.13 1.90
CA ALA A 178 -24.09 -6.22 2.04
C ALA A 178 -23.65 -6.39 3.50
N ARG A 179 -23.31 -7.62 3.91
CA ARG A 179 -22.88 -7.90 5.30
C ARG A 179 -21.42 -7.56 5.54
N ASN A 180 -20.60 -7.69 4.50
CA ASN A 180 -19.16 -7.45 4.52
C ASN A 180 -18.70 -6.95 3.13
N VAL A 181 -17.41 -6.65 3.01
CA VAL A 181 -16.79 -6.14 1.78
C VAL A 181 -16.79 -7.20 0.66
N ASP A 182 -16.62 -8.47 1.00
CA ASP A 182 -16.58 -9.56 0.02
C ASP A 182 -17.95 -9.74 -0.66
N ASP A 183 -19.03 -9.77 0.13
CA ASP A 183 -20.41 -9.80 -0.35
C ASP A 183 -20.70 -8.61 -1.27
N ALA A 184 -20.20 -7.42 -0.91
CA ALA A 184 -20.35 -6.20 -1.69
C ALA A 184 -19.66 -6.30 -3.05
N ILE A 185 -18.42 -6.83 -3.09
CA ILE A 185 -17.67 -7.07 -4.33
C ILE A 185 -18.43 -8.06 -5.21
N LEU A 186 -18.79 -9.22 -4.67
CA LEU A 186 -19.46 -10.28 -5.42
C LEU A 186 -20.81 -9.82 -5.98
N TYR A 187 -21.58 -9.05 -5.19
CA TYR A 187 -22.86 -8.52 -5.62
C TYR A 187 -22.72 -7.49 -6.76
N MET A 188 -21.75 -6.56 -6.64
CA MET A 188 -21.49 -5.58 -7.68
C MET A 188 -21.02 -6.25 -8.98
N GLU A 189 -20.05 -7.16 -8.90
CA GLU A 189 -19.53 -7.90 -10.05
C GLU A 189 -20.63 -8.69 -10.76
N ARG A 190 -21.49 -9.37 -10.00
CA ARG A 190 -22.64 -10.09 -10.55
C ARG A 190 -23.55 -9.16 -11.34
N ILE A 191 -23.89 -7.99 -10.80
CA ILE A 191 -24.76 -7.03 -11.50
C ILE A 191 -24.10 -6.53 -12.79
N LEU A 192 -22.81 -6.19 -12.73
CA LEU A 192 -22.05 -5.74 -13.89
C LEU A 192 -22.02 -6.84 -14.97
N ASP A 193 -21.76 -8.08 -14.58
CA ASP A 193 -21.70 -9.22 -15.49
C ASP A 193 -23.08 -9.53 -16.11
N GLU A 194 -24.15 -9.52 -15.31
CA GLU A 194 -25.54 -9.67 -15.79
C GLU A 194 -25.90 -8.57 -16.81
N SER A 195 -25.43 -7.34 -16.59
CA SER A 195 -25.67 -6.22 -17.51
C SER A 195 -24.96 -6.39 -18.86
N LEU A 196 -23.73 -6.92 -18.85
CA LEU A 196 -22.92 -7.12 -20.05
C LEU A 196 -23.38 -8.33 -20.87
N ARG A 197 -23.82 -9.42 -20.22
CA ARG A 197 -24.30 -10.63 -20.93
C ARG A 197 -25.51 -10.38 -21.81
N LYS A 198 -26.41 -9.46 -21.41
CA LYS A 198 -27.58 -9.09 -22.23
C LYS A 198 -27.20 -8.52 -23.61
N ARG A 199 -25.99 -7.98 -23.77
CA ARG A 199 -25.48 -7.49 -25.05
C ARG A 199 -25.05 -8.61 -25.99
N LYS A 200 -24.35 -9.64 -25.48
CA LYS A 200 -23.76 -10.71 -26.31
C LYS A 200 -24.78 -11.64 -26.99
N ARG A 201 -26.06 -11.55 -26.63
CA ARG A 201 -27.14 -12.40 -27.18
C ARG A 201 -27.99 -11.70 -28.25
N ARG A 202 -27.66 -10.46 -28.60
CA ARG A 202 -28.29 -9.70 -29.69
C ARG A 202 -27.25 -9.48 -30.77
#